data_AF-A0A377THT4-F1
#
_entry.id   AF-A0A377THT4-F1
#
_cell.length_a   1.000
_cell.length_b   1.000
_cell.length_c   1.000
_cell.angle_alpha   90.00
_cell.angle_beta   90.00
_cell.angle_gamma   90.00
#
_symmetry.space_group_name_H-M   'P 1'
#
loop_
_entity.id
_entity.type
_entity.pdbx_description
1 polymer ?
#
loop_
_entity_poly.entity_id
_entity_poly.type
_entity_poly.pdbx_seq_one_letter_code
_entity_poly.pdbx_strand_id
1 'polypeptide(L)'
;MDLRDLKTFLHLAESRHFGRSARAMHVSPSTLSRQIQRLEEDLGQPLFVRDNRTVTLTEAGEELRTFAQQTLLQYQQLRHVIDQQGPSLSGELHIFCSVTAAYSHLPPILDRFRAAHPSVEIKLSTGDAADAMEKVVTGEADLAIAGKPETLPGSVAFSMLENLAVVLIAPAFPARCATR
;
A
#
# COMPACT_ATOMS: atom_id res chain seq x y z
N MET A 1 -19.37 -9.21 14.30
CA MET A 1 -18.47 -8.60 13.28
C MET A 1 -19.10 -7.37 12.62
N ASP A 2 -18.39 -6.23 12.65
CA ASP A 2 -18.71 -5.00 11.91
C ASP A 2 -17.51 -4.45 11.09
N LEU A 3 -17.68 -3.33 10.36
CA LEU A 3 -16.60 -2.71 9.56
C LEU A 3 -15.41 -2.21 10.41
N ARG A 4 -15.65 -1.86 11.68
CA ARG A 4 -14.59 -1.43 12.60
C ARG A 4 -13.77 -2.64 13.03
N ASP A 5 -14.39 -3.79 13.25
CA ASP A 5 -13.71 -5.06 13.52
C ASP A 5 -12.78 -5.43 12.36
N LEU A 6 -13.24 -5.31 11.11
CA LEU A 6 -12.43 -5.57 9.91
C LEU A 6 -11.19 -4.67 9.84
N LYS A 7 -11.35 -3.37 10.08
CA LYS A 7 -10.22 -2.42 10.12
C LYS A 7 -9.23 -2.75 11.23
N THR A 8 -9.76 -3.07 12.41
CA THR A 8 -8.98 -3.44 13.59
C THR A 8 -8.15 -4.70 13.33
N PHE A 9 -8.79 -5.72 12.75
CA PHE A 9 -8.17 -6.97 12.35
C PHE A 9 -7.05 -6.75 11.33
N LEU A 10 -7.31 -6.03 10.23
CA LEU A 10 -6.31 -5.77 9.19
C LEU A 10 -5.10 -5.00 9.75
N HIS A 11 -5.32 -3.99 10.57
CA HIS A 11 -4.23 -3.24 11.18
C HIS A 11 -3.38 -4.13 12.11
N LEU A 12 -3.98 -5.08 12.83
CA LEU A 12 -3.24 -6.05 13.63
C LEU A 12 -2.47 -7.06 12.78
N ALA A 13 -3.06 -7.56 11.69
CA ALA A 13 -2.40 -8.44 10.75
C ALA A 13 -1.14 -7.79 10.13
N GLU A 14 -1.22 -6.51 9.80
CA GLU A 14 -0.12 -5.74 9.23
C GLU A 14 0.95 -5.40 10.29
N SER A 15 0.52 -4.85 11.43
CA SER A 15 1.47 -4.37 12.44
C SER A 15 2.14 -5.49 13.25
N ARG A 16 1.52 -6.68 13.29
CA ARG A 16 1.90 -7.86 14.09
C ARG A 16 2.15 -7.53 15.57
N HIS A 17 1.51 -6.47 16.08
CA HIS A 17 1.78 -5.94 17.41
C HIS A 17 0.54 -5.27 18.02
N PHE A 18 -0.07 -5.91 19.03
CA PHE A 18 -1.27 -5.42 19.72
C PHE A 18 -1.11 -3.98 20.25
N GLY A 19 -0.01 -3.65 20.92
CA GLY A 19 0.22 -2.29 21.43
C GLY A 19 0.38 -1.19 20.34
N ARG A 20 0.77 -1.55 19.12
CA ARG A 20 0.86 -0.61 17.98
C ARG A 20 -0.52 -0.43 17.37
N SER A 21 -1.24 -1.54 17.14
CA SER A 21 -2.63 -1.49 16.69
C SER A 21 -3.56 -0.77 17.65
N ALA A 22 -3.40 -0.97 18.95
CA ALA A 22 -4.27 -0.34 19.95
C ALA A 22 -4.13 1.19 19.90
N ARG A 23 -2.90 1.69 19.78
CA ARG A 23 -2.63 3.12 19.59
C ARG A 23 -3.24 3.66 18.30
N ALA A 24 -3.06 2.96 17.18
CA ALA A 24 -3.63 3.38 15.89
C ALA A 24 -5.17 3.38 15.87
N MET A 25 -5.79 2.46 16.61
CA MET A 25 -7.24 2.35 16.72
C MET A 25 -7.84 3.18 17.88
N HIS A 26 -7.01 3.99 18.56
CA HIS A 26 -7.39 4.82 19.71
C HIS A 26 -8.09 4.04 20.83
N VAL A 27 -7.59 2.85 21.15
CA VAL A 27 -8.10 1.98 22.22
C VAL A 27 -6.97 1.47 23.11
N SER A 28 -7.31 0.93 24.28
CA SER A 28 -6.33 0.25 25.13
C SER A 28 -5.95 -1.13 24.55
N PRO A 29 -4.74 -1.65 24.82
CA PRO A 29 -4.35 -3.00 24.40
C PRO A 29 -5.29 -4.10 24.90
N SER A 30 -5.87 -3.95 26.09
CA SER A 30 -6.85 -4.89 26.63
C SER A 30 -8.19 -4.82 25.89
N THR A 31 -8.64 -3.62 25.51
CA THR A 31 -9.81 -3.43 24.64
C THR A 31 -9.61 -4.10 23.27
N LEU A 32 -8.45 -3.86 22.65
CA LEU A 32 -8.11 -4.47 21.35
C LEU A 32 -8.10 -6.00 21.43
N SER A 33 -7.45 -6.56 22.46
CA SER A 33 -7.40 -8.01 22.67
C SER A 33 -8.80 -8.62 22.80
N ARG A 34 -9.70 -7.97 23.55
CA ARG A 34 -11.10 -8.39 23.68
C ARG A 34 -11.89 -8.27 22.39
N GLN A 35 -11.64 -7.24 21.56
CA GLN A 35 -12.27 -7.12 20.25
C GLN A 35 -11.88 -8.26 19.32
N ILE A 36 -10.58 -8.57 19.23
CA ILE A 36 -10.09 -9.70 18.43
C ILE A 36 -10.62 -11.02 18.95
N GLN A 37 -10.63 -11.22 20.27
CA GLN A 37 -11.18 -12.44 20.86
C GLN A 37 -12.67 -12.62 20.54
N ARG A 38 -13.47 -11.56 20.63
CA ARG A 38 -14.89 -11.61 20.22
C ARG A 38 -15.05 -11.93 18.75
N LEU A 39 -14.19 -11.39 17.89
CA LEU A 39 -14.21 -11.70 16.46
C LEU A 39 -13.85 -13.18 16.19
N GLU A 40 -12.88 -13.72 16.91
CA GLU A 40 -12.52 -15.15 16.87
C GLU A 40 -13.68 -16.04 17.38
N GLU A 41 -14.36 -15.63 18.45
CA GLU A 41 -15.54 -16.30 19.00
C GLU A 41 -16.73 -16.28 18.02
N ASP A 42 -17.03 -15.12 17.42
CA ASP A 42 -18.09 -14.94 16.43
C ASP A 42 -17.88 -15.85 15.19
N LEU A 43 -16.63 -16.04 14.78
CA LEU A 43 -16.26 -16.86 13.61
C LEU A 43 -15.98 -18.33 13.97
N GLY A 44 -15.90 -18.66 15.26
CA GLY A 44 -15.61 -20.02 15.74
C GLY A 44 -14.21 -20.53 15.40
N GLN A 45 -13.28 -19.64 15.01
CA GLN A 45 -11.92 -19.99 14.61
C GLN A 45 -10.91 -18.98 15.17
N PRO A 46 -9.73 -19.43 15.63
CA PRO A 46 -8.65 -18.52 15.96
C PRO A 46 -8.15 -17.85 14.67
N LEU A 47 -7.95 -16.54 14.71
CA LEU A 47 -7.46 -15.75 13.58
C LEU A 47 -5.97 -15.44 13.70
N PHE A 48 -5.45 -15.46 14.93
CA PHE A 48 -4.05 -15.22 15.21
C PHE A 48 -3.43 -16.35 16.04
N VAL A 49 -2.21 -16.73 15.66
CA VAL A 49 -1.30 -17.48 16.53
C VAL A 49 -0.54 -16.47 17.38
N ARG A 50 -0.63 -16.63 18.71
CA ARG A 50 0.00 -15.74 19.69
C ARG A 50 1.14 -16.49 20.37
N ASP A 51 2.38 -16.07 20.11
CA ASP A 51 3.54 -16.43 20.93
C ASP A 51 4.03 -15.18 21.67
N ASN A 52 4.84 -15.34 22.72
CA ASN A 52 5.33 -14.27 23.59
C ASN A 52 6.07 -13.14 22.84
N ARG A 53 6.42 -13.32 21.57
CA ARG A 53 7.14 -12.34 20.74
C ARG A 53 6.54 -12.10 19.36
N THR A 54 5.61 -12.94 18.90
CA THR A 54 5.13 -12.90 17.51
C THR A 54 3.61 -13.06 17.43
N VAL A 55 3.01 -12.26 16.56
CA VAL A 55 1.61 -12.34 16.16
C VAL A 55 1.58 -12.66 14.68
N THR A 56 1.05 -13.81 14.31
CA THR A 56 0.92 -14.25 12.92
C THR A 56 -0.51 -14.71 12.65
N LEU A 57 -0.95 -14.63 11.40
CA LEU A 57 -2.27 -15.11 11.01
C LEU A 57 -2.32 -16.65 11.01
N THR A 58 -3.48 -17.19 11.33
CA THR A 58 -3.86 -18.58 11.00
C THR A 58 -4.35 -18.65 9.55
N GLU A 59 -4.64 -19.85 9.05
CA GLU A 59 -5.30 -20.03 7.75
C GLU A 59 -6.64 -19.29 7.68
N ALA A 60 -7.49 -19.43 8.71
CA ALA A 60 -8.73 -18.66 8.83
C ALA A 60 -8.50 -17.13 8.89
N GLY A 61 -7.40 -16.71 9.53
CA GLY A 61 -6.96 -15.31 9.53
C GLY A 61 -6.61 -14.80 8.14
N GLU A 62 -5.95 -15.62 7.31
CA GLU A 62 -5.63 -15.26 5.92
C GLU A 62 -6.88 -15.13 5.06
N GLU A 63 -7.86 -16.04 5.20
CA GLU A 63 -9.15 -15.92 4.52
C GLU A 63 -9.90 -14.65 4.94
N LEU A 64 -9.95 -14.35 6.24
CA LEU A 64 -10.56 -13.13 6.74
C LEU A 64 -9.84 -11.88 6.22
N ARG A 65 -8.51 -11.92 6.06
CA ARG A 65 -7.73 -10.79 5.50
C ARG A 65 -8.21 -10.45 4.09
N THR A 66 -8.32 -11.46 3.23
CA THR A 66 -8.83 -11.25 1.86
C THR A 66 -10.24 -10.69 1.87
N PHE A 67 -11.15 -11.28 2.67
CA PHE A 67 -12.53 -10.81 2.80
C PHE A 67 -12.62 -9.37 3.33
N ALA A 68 -11.85 -9.05 4.38
CA ALA A 68 -11.86 -7.75 5.02
C ALA A 68 -11.38 -6.64 4.08
N GLN A 69 -10.31 -6.90 3.31
CA GLN A 69 -9.80 -5.97 2.31
C GLN A 69 -10.84 -5.67 1.23
N GLN A 70 -11.47 -6.70 0.67
CA GLN A 70 -12.49 -6.56 -0.37
C GLN A 70 -13.74 -5.80 0.15
N THR A 71 -14.21 -6.16 1.35
CA THR A 71 -15.41 -5.55 1.95
C THR A 71 -15.19 -4.06 2.25
N LEU A 72 -14.03 -3.71 2.81
CA LEU A 72 -13.72 -2.31 3.11
C LEU A 72 -13.56 -1.47 1.85
N LEU A 73 -12.99 -2.04 0.78
CA LEU A 73 -12.90 -1.39 -0.52
C LEU A 73 -14.31 -1.11 -1.09
N GLN A 74 -15.19 -2.12 -1.11
CA GLN A 74 -16.57 -1.97 -1.59
C GLN A 74 -17.34 -0.92 -0.77
N TYR A 75 -17.17 -0.92 0.55
CA TYR A 75 -17.80 0.09 1.41
C TYR A 75 -17.29 1.50 1.13
N GLN A 76 -15.99 1.67 0.87
CA GLN A 76 -15.41 2.95 0.48
C GLN A 76 -15.98 3.44 -0.87
N GLN A 77 -16.09 2.54 -1.86
CA GLN A 77 -16.68 2.86 -3.16
C GLN A 77 -18.14 3.31 -3.01
N LEU A 78 -18.95 2.61 -2.23
CA LEU A 78 -20.33 3.00 -1.95
C LEU A 78 -20.42 4.38 -1.32
N ARG A 79 -19.62 4.64 -0.28
CA ARG A 79 -19.57 5.97 0.36
C ARG A 79 -19.22 7.05 -0.64
N HIS A 80 -18.27 6.77 -1.53
CA HIS A 80 -17.88 7.73 -2.54
C HIS A 80 -19.02 8.02 -3.54
N VAL A 81 -19.72 7.00 -4.03
CA VAL A 81 -20.91 7.16 -4.89
C VAL A 81 -21.99 8.01 -4.21
N ILE A 82 -22.19 7.84 -2.90
CA ILE A 82 -23.15 8.62 -2.12
C ILE A 82 -22.67 10.07 -1.92
N ASP A 83 -21.38 10.26 -1.59
CA ASP A 83 -20.78 11.57 -1.33
C ASP A 83 -20.59 12.41 -2.62
N GLN A 84 -20.66 11.79 -3.81
CA GLN A 84 -20.59 12.43 -5.13
C GLN A 84 -21.78 13.35 -5.49
N GLN A 85 -22.69 13.65 -4.56
CA GLN A 85 -23.64 14.76 -4.71
C GLN A 85 -23.00 16.16 -4.52
N GLY A 86 -21.68 16.24 -4.28
CA GLY A 86 -20.87 17.48 -4.32
C GLY A 86 -19.86 17.53 -5.49
N PRO A 87 -19.12 18.64 -5.68
CA PRO A 87 -18.16 18.76 -6.78
C PRO A 87 -17.09 17.66 -6.69
N SER A 88 -17.10 16.75 -7.67
CA SER A 88 -16.19 15.61 -7.71
C SER A 88 -14.91 15.96 -8.45
N LEU A 89 -13.77 15.53 -7.91
CA LEU A 89 -12.49 15.58 -8.61
C LEU A 89 -12.61 14.71 -9.88
N SER A 90 -12.41 15.31 -11.04
CA SER A 90 -12.56 14.69 -12.35
C SER A 90 -11.50 15.22 -13.32
N GLY A 91 -11.21 14.45 -14.37
CA GLY A 91 -10.17 14.77 -15.35
C GLY A 91 -9.23 13.60 -15.60
N GLU A 92 -8.08 13.88 -16.20
CA GLU A 92 -7.05 12.87 -16.48
C GLU A 92 -5.86 13.04 -15.52
N LEU A 93 -5.29 11.92 -15.06
CA LEU A 93 -4.04 11.87 -14.31
C LEU A 93 -3.04 10.99 -15.06
N HIS A 94 -1.96 11.58 -15.54
CA HIS A 94 -0.92 10.92 -16.32
C HIS A 94 0.23 10.52 -15.39
N ILE A 95 0.48 9.22 -15.31
CA ILE A 95 1.52 8.64 -14.46
C ILE A 95 2.54 7.96 -15.34
N PHE A 96 3.82 8.27 -15.11
CA PHE A 96 4.94 7.58 -15.75
C PHE A 96 5.76 6.76 -14.74
N CYS A 97 6.15 5.54 -15.08
CA CYS A 97 7.07 4.78 -14.25
C CYS A 97 7.83 3.70 -15.01
N SER A 98 8.81 3.07 -14.37
CA SER A 98 9.39 1.84 -14.93
C SER A 98 8.37 0.69 -14.90
N VAL A 99 8.57 -0.31 -15.76
CA VAL A 99 7.74 -1.53 -15.76
C VAL A 99 7.75 -2.19 -14.38
N THR A 100 8.91 -2.28 -13.73
CA THR A 100 9.04 -2.85 -12.38
C THR A 100 8.15 -2.10 -11.38
N ALA A 101 8.21 -0.77 -11.36
CA ALA A 101 7.42 0.05 -10.44
C ALA A 101 5.91 -0.05 -10.69
N ALA A 102 5.50 -0.27 -11.95
CA ALA A 102 4.11 -0.49 -12.32
C ALA A 102 3.50 -1.73 -11.67
N TYR A 103 4.31 -2.78 -11.48
CA TYR A 103 3.86 -4.02 -10.84
C TYR A 103 4.08 -4.04 -9.32
N SER A 104 5.17 -3.42 -8.81
CA SER A 104 5.53 -3.53 -7.40
C SER A 104 4.85 -2.50 -6.50
N HIS A 105 4.61 -1.27 -6.98
CA HIS A 105 4.17 -0.15 -6.13
C HIS A 105 2.79 0.40 -6.48
N LEU A 106 2.45 0.47 -7.78
CA LEU A 106 1.22 1.11 -8.23
C LEU A 106 -0.08 0.37 -7.89
N PRO A 107 -0.19 -0.97 -7.93
CA PRO A 107 -1.50 -1.64 -7.79
C PRO A 107 -2.28 -1.22 -6.53
N PRO A 108 -1.73 -1.32 -5.29
CA PRO A 108 -2.48 -0.93 -4.09
C PRO A 108 -2.79 0.57 -4.02
N ILE A 109 -1.95 1.43 -4.63
CA ILE A 109 -2.14 2.87 -4.66
C ILE A 109 -3.30 3.23 -5.61
N LEU A 110 -3.27 2.66 -6.81
CA LEU A 110 -4.28 2.89 -7.85
C LEU A 110 -5.64 2.33 -7.46
N ASP A 111 -5.69 1.16 -6.81
CA ASP A 111 -6.95 0.57 -6.33
C ASP A 111 -7.66 1.50 -5.35
N ARG A 112 -6.92 2.04 -4.37
CA ARG A 112 -7.45 3.00 -3.40
C ARG A 112 -7.84 4.33 -4.05
N PHE A 113 -7.02 4.83 -4.98
CA PHE A 113 -7.29 6.11 -5.65
C PHE A 113 -8.51 6.03 -6.56
N ARG A 114 -8.63 4.98 -7.38
CA ARG A 114 -9.80 4.75 -8.25
C ARG A 114 -11.08 4.58 -7.45
N ALA A 115 -11.01 3.90 -6.30
CA ALA A 115 -12.16 3.80 -5.40
C ALA A 115 -12.56 5.15 -4.79
N ALA A 116 -11.59 6.03 -4.49
CA ALA A 116 -11.82 7.34 -3.92
C ALA A 116 -12.15 8.44 -4.96
N HIS A 117 -11.81 8.24 -6.24
CA HIS A 117 -11.96 9.22 -7.32
C HIS A 117 -12.23 8.52 -8.67
N PRO A 118 -13.42 7.89 -8.88
CA PRO A 118 -13.73 7.10 -10.06
C PRO A 118 -13.96 7.97 -11.31
N SER A 119 -14.19 9.27 -11.14
CA SER A 119 -14.31 10.24 -12.24
C SER A 119 -12.96 10.73 -12.76
N VAL A 120 -11.85 10.26 -12.18
CA VAL A 120 -10.49 10.54 -12.67
C VAL A 120 -10.03 9.38 -13.55
N GLU A 121 -9.75 9.66 -14.81
CA GLU A 121 -9.14 8.71 -15.74
C GLU A 121 -7.63 8.67 -15.49
N ILE A 122 -7.10 7.48 -15.20
CA ILE A 122 -5.67 7.30 -14.95
C ILE A 122 -5.01 6.76 -16.21
N LYS A 123 -4.12 7.55 -16.80
CA LYS A 123 -3.28 7.15 -17.93
C LYS A 123 -1.90 6.76 -17.43
N LEU A 124 -1.63 5.45 -17.41
CA LEU A 124 -0.34 4.91 -17.02
C LEU A 124 0.52 4.67 -18.26
N SER A 125 1.72 5.24 -18.27
CA SER A 125 2.74 5.00 -19.28
C SER A 125 4.00 4.44 -18.64
N THR A 126 4.70 3.55 -19.35
CA THR A 126 5.92 2.93 -18.85
C THR A 126 7.09 3.15 -19.79
N GLY A 127 8.29 3.33 -19.25
CA GLY A 127 9.52 3.52 -20.03
C GLY A 127 10.78 3.38 -19.18
N ASP A 128 11.88 3.95 -19.66
CA ASP A 128 13.12 4.01 -18.90
C ASP A 128 12.93 4.89 -17.66
N ALA A 129 13.48 4.46 -16.52
CA ALA A 129 13.44 5.24 -15.29
C ALA A 129 14.21 6.57 -15.43
N ALA A 130 15.20 6.64 -16.32
CA ALA A 130 15.95 7.85 -16.63
C ALA A 130 15.05 8.98 -17.19
N ASP A 131 14.00 8.63 -17.93
CA ASP A 131 13.10 9.58 -18.60
C ASP A 131 12.10 10.23 -17.63
N ALA A 132 11.94 9.66 -16.42
CA ALA A 132 10.89 10.02 -15.48
C ALA A 132 10.90 11.50 -15.08
N MET A 133 12.09 12.06 -14.84
CA MET A 133 12.22 13.47 -14.47
C MET A 133 11.84 14.40 -15.63
N GLU A 134 12.33 14.10 -16.83
CA GLU A 134 12.05 14.90 -18.02
C GLU A 134 10.55 14.93 -18.32
N LYS A 135 9.88 13.78 -18.24
CA LYS A 135 8.43 13.68 -18.49
C LYS A 135 7.59 14.51 -17.52
N VAL A 136 8.01 14.60 -16.25
CA VAL A 136 7.33 15.45 -15.26
C VAL A 136 7.62 16.93 -15.52
N VAL A 137 8.87 17.29 -15.82
CA VAL A 137 9.26 18.68 -16.07
C VAL A 137 8.61 19.26 -17.33
N THR A 138 8.45 18.43 -18.37
CA THR A 138 7.83 18.80 -19.65
C THR A 138 6.30 18.76 -19.61
N GLY A 139 5.71 18.18 -18.57
CA GLY A 139 4.25 18.01 -18.44
C GLY A 139 3.68 16.87 -19.27
N GLU A 140 4.51 15.99 -19.84
CA GLU A 140 4.06 14.73 -20.46
C GLU A 140 3.48 13.74 -19.43
N ALA A 141 3.86 13.89 -18.16
CA ALA A 141 3.29 13.18 -17.04
C ALA A 141 3.10 14.13 -15.86
N ASP A 142 2.00 13.97 -15.11
CA ASP A 142 1.75 14.74 -13.89
C ASP A 142 2.60 14.22 -12.73
N LEU A 143 2.87 12.92 -12.73
CA LEU A 143 3.59 12.20 -11.67
C LEU A 143 4.51 11.15 -12.29
N ALA A 144 5.65 10.91 -11.64
CA ALA A 144 6.47 9.75 -11.96
C ALA A 144 6.96 8.99 -10.73
N ILE A 145 7.07 7.67 -10.86
CA ILE A 145 7.73 6.79 -9.88
C ILE A 145 9.12 6.45 -10.38
N ALA A 146 10.13 6.98 -9.69
CA ALA A 146 11.53 6.78 -10.02
C ALA A 146 12.40 6.81 -8.76
N GLY A 147 13.65 6.38 -8.91
CA GLY A 147 14.68 6.61 -7.90
C GLY A 147 14.87 8.10 -7.66
N LYS A 148 15.16 8.49 -6.41
CA LYS A 148 15.45 9.89 -6.08
C LYS A 148 16.74 10.33 -6.81
N PRO A 149 16.70 11.37 -7.65
CA PRO A 149 17.91 11.89 -8.27
C PRO A 149 18.76 12.65 -7.25
N GLU A 150 20.05 12.79 -7.53
CA GLU A 150 20.97 13.56 -6.68
C GLU A 150 20.55 15.04 -6.58
N THR A 151 20.04 15.58 -7.69
CA THR A 151 19.53 16.94 -7.80
C THR A 151 18.07 16.92 -8.24
N LEU A 152 17.24 17.68 -7.53
CA LEU A 152 15.83 17.87 -7.85
C LEU A 152 15.63 19.28 -8.41
N PRO A 153 15.00 19.43 -9.59
CA PRO A 153 14.58 20.73 -10.09
C PRO A 153 13.62 21.40 -9.11
N GLY A 154 13.70 22.73 -8.94
CA GLY A 154 12.82 23.47 -8.02
C GLY A 154 11.33 23.42 -8.38
N SER A 155 11.00 23.04 -9.63
CA SER A 155 9.62 22.84 -10.11
C SER A 155 9.03 21.46 -9.76
N VAL A 156 9.81 20.54 -9.19
CA VAL A 156 9.39 19.17 -8.94
C VAL A 156 9.48 18.84 -7.45
N ALA A 157 8.37 18.38 -6.88
CA ALA A 157 8.34 17.86 -5.53
C ALA A 157 8.67 16.35 -5.53
N PHE A 158 9.41 15.89 -4.53
CA PHE A 158 9.69 14.47 -4.31
C PHE A 158 9.00 13.96 -3.06
N SER A 159 8.29 12.84 -3.19
CA SER A 159 7.71 12.10 -2.06
C SER A 159 8.31 10.70 -2.00
N MET A 160 8.88 10.34 -0.85
CA MET A 160 9.48 9.03 -0.65
C MET A 160 8.40 7.96 -0.47
N LEU A 161 8.41 6.92 -1.31
CA LEU A 161 7.55 5.75 -1.16
C LEU A 161 8.21 4.67 -0.31
N GLU A 162 9.46 4.31 -0.64
CA GLU A 162 10.22 3.24 0.02
C GLU A 162 11.73 3.43 -0.17
N ASN A 163 12.54 2.83 0.70
CA ASN A 163 14.00 2.68 0.51
C ASN A 163 14.32 1.22 0.14
N LEU A 164 14.85 1.01 -1.06
CA LEU A 164 15.23 -0.31 -1.56
C LEU A 164 16.75 -0.51 -1.44
N ALA A 165 17.16 -1.60 -0.79
CA ALA A 165 18.57 -2.01 -0.75
C ALA A 165 18.91 -2.78 -2.03
N VAL A 166 19.92 -2.31 -2.77
CA VAL A 166 20.44 -3.01 -3.94
C VAL A 166 21.57 -3.94 -3.50
N VAL A 167 21.45 -5.23 -3.80
CA VAL A 167 22.48 -6.23 -3.51
C VAL A 167 23.05 -6.76 -4.82
N LEU A 168 24.37 -6.71 -4.97
CA LEU A 168 25.06 -7.36 -6.07
C LEU A 168 25.34 -8.82 -5.68
N ILE A 169 24.76 -9.76 -6.42
CA ILE A 169 25.06 -11.18 -6.29
C ILE A 169 26.00 -11.56 -7.43
N ALA A 170 27.22 -11.95 -7.08
CA ALA A 170 28.22 -12.43 -8.04
C ALA A 170 28.75 -13.79 -7.60
N PRO A 171 29.19 -14.66 -8.52
CA PRO A 171 29.82 -15.92 -8.15
C PRO A 171 31.15 -15.67 -7.45
N ALA A 172 31.50 -16.54 -6.50
CA ALA A 172 32.78 -16.50 -5.79
C ALA A 172 33.93 -16.97 -6.71
N PHE A 173 34.31 -16.16 -7.70
CA PHE A 173 35.52 -16.39 -8.49
C PHE A 173 36.71 -15.62 -7.88
N PRO A 174 37.91 -16.21 -7.83
CA PRO A 174 39.12 -15.46 -7.57
C PRO A 174 39.33 -14.46 -8.72
N ALA A 175 39.13 -13.18 -8.43
CA ALA A 175 39.10 -12.10 -9.40
C ALA A 175 40.33 -12.09 -10.32
N ARG A 176 40.10 -12.17 -11.63
CA ARG A 176 40.95 -11.54 -12.65
C ARG A 176 40.08 -10.60 -13.48
N CYS A 177 39.53 -9.57 -12.83
CA CYS A 177 38.98 -8.44 -13.57
C CYS A 177 40.14 -7.54 -13.97
N ALA A 178 40.59 -7.67 -15.22
CA ALA A 178 41.42 -6.67 -15.86
C ALA A 178 40.58 -5.41 -16.05
N THR A 179 40.98 -4.32 -15.39
CA THR A 179 40.53 -2.97 -15.71
C THR A 179 40.94 -2.65 -17.14
N ARG A 180 39.97 -2.23 -17.96
CA ARG A 180 40.19 -1.51 -19.22
C ARG A 180 39.70 -0.09 -19.04
#